data_AF-A0A413UV34-F1
#
_entry.id   AF-A0A413UV34-F1
#
_cell.length_a   1.000
_cell.length_b   1.000
_cell.length_c   1.000
_cell.angle_alpha   90.00
_cell.angle_beta   90.00
_cell.angle_gamma   90.00
#
_symmetry.space_group_name_H-M   'P 1'
#
loop_
_entity.id
_entity.type
_entity.pdbx_description
1 polymer ?
#
loop_
_entity_poly.entity_id
_entity_poly.type
_entity_poly.pdbx_seq_one_letter_code
_entity_poly.pdbx_strand_id
1 'polypeptide(L)'
;MEKIIMNICASSDSFGAYSENCEGIYAAGGTVEECKKDVEVAIALIKKNLPEERWPEQIKGDYTLVWHYDIQSLLLYYGGLLSLSGLERLTGIHQKQLWSYMHGRSKPRIQQKQRIEKALHSFANELADVSVL
;
A
#
# COMPACT_ATOMS: atom_id res chain seq x y z
N MET A 1 17.93 -7.20 -9.68
CA MET A 1 16.60 -7.49 -9.15
C MET A 1 15.75 -6.27 -9.36
N GLU A 2 14.76 -6.37 -10.23
CA GLU A 2 13.89 -5.25 -10.59
C GLU A 2 12.93 -4.90 -9.45
N LYS A 3 12.44 -3.66 -9.44
CA LYS A 3 11.41 -3.20 -8.50
C LYS A 3 10.15 -2.86 -9.26
N ILE A 4 9.04 -3.47 -8.88
CA ILE A 4 7.72 -3.14 -9.41
C ILE A 4 6.99 -2.36 -8.34
N ILE A 5 6.66 -1.11 -8.66
CA ILE A 5 5.94 -0.22 -7.76
C ILE A 5 4.45 -0.47 -7.94
N MET A 6 3.81 -0.98 -6.89
CA MET A 6 2.39 -1.25 -6.83
C MET A 6 1.69 -0.18 -5.98
N ASN A 7 0.83 0.61 -6.62
CA ASN A 7 0.01 1.62 -5.95
C ASN A 7 -1.32 1.00 -5.53
N ILE A 8 -1.59 0.99 -4.22
CA ILE A 8 -2.85 0.58 -3.61
C ILE A 8 -3.71 1.81 -3.34
N CYS A 9 -4.98 1.71 -3.73
CA CYS A 9 -6.02 2.70 -3.49
C CYS A 9 -7.24 2.01 -2.88
N ALA A 10 -8.08 2.76 -2.18
CA ALA A 10 -9.32 2.24 -1.60
C ALA A 10 -10.55 2.90 -2.21
N SER A 11 -11.60 2.11 -2.42
CA SER A 11 -12.96 2.56 -2.67
C SER A 11 -13.79 2.46 -1.38
N SER A 12 -15.11 2.67 -1.50
CA SER A 12 -16.06 2.46 -0.40
C SER A 12 -16.16 1.02 0.10
N ASP A 13 -15.79 0.06 -0.74
CA ASP A 13 -16.12 -1.37 -0.58
C ASP A 13 -14.99 -2.32 -0.99
N SER A 14 -13.87 -1.82 -1.52
CA SER A 14 -12.75 -2.64 -1.96
C SER A 14 -11.43 -1.87 -1.99
N PHE A 15 -10.35 -2.61 -2.19
CA PHE A 15 -9.03 -2.11 -2.53
C PHE A 15 -8.72 -2.45 -3.98
N GLY A 16 -8.11 -1.49 -4.68
CA GLY A 16 -7.54 -1.70 -6.01
C GLY A 16 -6.04 -1.52 -5.96
N ALA A 17 -5.32 -2.22 -6.83
CA ALA A 17 -3.90 -2.01 -7.06
C ALA A 17 -3.58 -1.92 -8.55
N TYR A 18 -2.61 -1.09 -8.89
CA TYR A 18 -2.05 -1.01 -10.23
C TYR A 18 -0.55 -0.75 -10.15
N SER A 19 0.18 -1.25 -11.14
CA SER A 19 1.60 -0.98 -11.27
C SER A 19 1.85 0.42 -11.84
N GLU A 20 2.82 1.13 -11.28
CA GLU A 20 3.27 2.41 -11.82
C GLU A 20 4.20 2.23 -13.01
N ASN A 21 5.04 1.19 -12.95
CA ASN A 21 6.19 1.04 -13.82
C ASN A 21 6.25 -0.32 -14.51
N CYS A 22 5.18 -1.12 -14.51
CA CYS A 22 5.17 -2.45 -15.15
C CYS A 22 3.79 -2.73 -15.79
N GLU A 23 3.64 -2.50 -17.08
CA GLU A 23 2.34 -2.50 -17.75
C GLU A 23 1.53 -3.80 -17.57
N GLY A 24 0.20 -3.66 -17.56
CA GLY A 24 -0.73 -4.80 -17.56
C GLY A 24 -1.05 -5.42 -16.20
N ILE A 25 -0.44 -4.94 -15.12
CA ILE A 25 -0.72 -5.42 -13.76
C ILE A 25 -1.77 -4.54 -13.09
N TYR A 26 -2.97 -5.10 -12.95
CA TYR A 26 -4.09 -4.52 -12.22
C TYR A 26 -4.68 -5.60 -11.32
N ALA A 27 -5.13 -5.21 -10.14
CA ALA A 27 -5.66 -6.13 -9.16
C ALA A 27 -6.73 -5.47 -8.28
N ALA A 28 -7.57 -6.29 -7.65
CA ALA A 28 -8.58 -5.85 -6.70
C ALA A 28 -8.81 -6.89 -5.58
N GLY A 29 -9.37 -6.44 -4.47
CA GLY A 29 -9.75 -7.32 -3.36
C GLY A 29 -10.61 -6.61 -2.32
N GLY A 30 -11.35 -7.38 -1.51
CA GLY A 30 -12.09 -6.82 -0.37
C GLY A 30 -11.16 -6.41 0.78
N THR A 31 -9.97 -7.02 0.83
CA THR A 31 -8.87 -6.67 1.75
C THR A 31 -7.60 -6.33 0.99
N VAL A 32 -6.65 -5.68 1.67
CA VAL A 32 -5.31 -5.42 1.13
C VAL A 32 -4.60 -6.74 0.83
N GLU A 33 -4.75 -7.76 1.68
CA GLU A 33 -4.16 -9.08 1.50
C GLU A 33 -4.70 -9.77 0.25
N GLU A 34 -6.01 -9.73 0.01
CA GLU A 34 -6.62 -10.24 -1.21
C GLU A 34 -6.11 -9.48 -2.44
N CYS A 35 -6.06 -8.15 -2.37
CA CYS A 35 -5.55 -7.33 -3.46
C CYS A 35 -4.09 -7.65 -3.80
N LYS A 36 -3.23 -7.87 -2.78
CA LYS A 36 -1.83 -8.28 -2.99
C LYS A 36 -1.72 -9.66 -3.63
N LYS A 37 -2.55 -10.62 -3.24
CA LYS A 37 -2.60 -11.95 -3.87
C LYS A 37 -3.06 -11.85 -5.32
N ASP A 38 -4.02 -10.98 -5.61
CA ASP A 38 -4.53 -10.78 -6.97
C ASP A 38 -3.49 -10.15 -7.89
N VAL A 39 -2.56 -9.32 -7.37
CA VAL A 39 -1.37 -8.87 -8.13
C VAL A 39 -0.50 -10.03 -8.58
N GLU A 40 -0.25 -11.02 -7.70
CA GLU A 40 0.54 -12.21 -8.06
C GLU A 40 -0.17 -13.04 -9.16
N VAL A 41 -1.50 -13.15 -9.07
CA VAL A 41 -2.33 -13.79 -10.10
C VAL A 41 -2.23 -13.03 -11.43
N ALA A 42 -2.31 -11.71 -11.43
CA ALA A 42 -2.19 -10.89 -12.64
C ALA A 42 -0.84 -11.12 -13.34
N ILE A 43 0.27 -11.12 -12.58
CA ILE A 43 1.60 -11.40 -13.13
C ILE A 43 1.67 -12.83 -13.71
N ALA A 44 1.14 -13.82 -12.98
CA ALA A 44 1.10 -15.21 -13.45
C ALA A 44 0.27 -15.36 -14.74
N LEU A 45 -0.84 -14.63 -14.87
CA LEU A 45 -1.67 -14.63 -16.07
C LEU A 45 -0.97 -13.99 -17.27
N ILE A 46 -0.19 -12.91 -17.07
CA ILE A 46 0.65 -12.33 -18.13
C ILE A 46 1.63 -13.40 -18.64
N LYS A 47 2.36 -14.05 -17.73
CA LYS A 47 3.35 -15.08 -18.08
C LYS A 47 2.75 -16.31 -18.74
N LYS A 48 1.54 -16.69 -18.34
CA LYS A 48 0.82 -17.85 -18.89
C LYS A 48 0.27 -17.59 -20.30
N ASN A 49 -0.24 -16.39 -20.55
CA ASN A 49 -1.04 -16.11 -21.74
C ASN A 49 -0.28 -15.36 -22.85
N LEU A 50 0.88 -14.77 -22.54
CA LEU A 50 1.72 -14.07 -23.51
C LEU A 50 3.07 -14.77 -23.68
N PRO A 51 3.65 -14.75 -24.89
CA PRO A 51 5.03 -15.18 -25.08
C PRO A 51 5.99 -14.20 -24.39
N GLU A 52 7.17 -14.68 -23.98
CA GLU A 52 8.12 -13.95 -23.13
C GLU A 52 8.57 -12.61 -23.73
N GLU A 53 8.66 -12.52 -25.06
CA GLU A 53 9.05 -11.30 -25.77
C GLU A 53 8.04 -10.16 -25.58
N ARG A 54 6.80 -10.49 -25.21
CA ARG A 54 5.72 -9.52 -24.94
C ARG A 54 5.52 -9.24 -23.46
N TRP A 55 6.29 -9.87 -22.57
CA TRP A 55 6.23 -9.55 -21.16
C TRP A 55 6.82 -8.16 -20.91
N PRO A 56 6.26 -7.39 -19.96
CA PRO A 56 6.95 -6.23 -19.41
C PRO A 56 8.35 -6.62 -18.92
N GLU A 57 9.34 -5.76 -19.16
CA GLU A 57 10.74 -6.04 -18.85
C GLU A 57 10.96 -6.39 -17.38
N GLN A 58 10.21 -5.73 -16.49
CA GLN A 58 10.32 -5.86 -15.04
C GLN A 58 9.98 -7.26 -14.52
N ILE A 59 9.20 -8.05 -15.26
CA ILE A 59 8.80 -9.41 -14.86
C ILE A 59 9.57 -10.52 -15.58
N LYS A 60 10.48 -10.19 -16.52
CA LYS A 60 11.30 -11.18 -17.23
C LYS A 60 12.32 -11.85 -16.31
N GLY A 61 12.98 -11.05 -15.47
CA GLY A 61 13.90 -11.53 -14.45
C GLY A 61 13.29 -11.59 -13.04
N ASP A 62 14.17 -11.70 -12.05
CA ASP A 62 13.80 -11.59 -10.63
C ASP A 62 13.38 -10.16 -10.27
N TYR A 63 12.26 -10.04 -9.57
CA TYR A 63 11.70 -8.76 -9.15
C TYR A 63 11.23 -8.80 -7.70
N THR A 64 11.05 -7.59 -7.14
CA THR A 64 10.38 -7.39 -5.86
C THR A 64 9.22 -6.41 -6.02
N LEU A 65 8.14 -6.67 -5.30
CA LEU A 65 6.99 -5.77 -5.23
C LEU A 65 7.23 -4.73 -4.14
N VAL A 66 7.12 -3.46 -4.50
CA VAL A 66 7.18 -2.31 -3.59
C VAL A 66 5.78 -1.73 -3.48
N TRP A 67 5.24 -1.68 -2.27
CA TRP A 67 3.85 -1.27 -2.04
C TRP A 67 3.77 0.19 -1.64
N HIS A 68 3.11 0.99 -2.46
CA HIS A 68 2.74 2.37 -2.17
C HIS A 68 1.25 2.43 -1.90
N TYR A 69 0.86 3.18 -0.88
CA TYR A 69 -0.55 3.40 -0.56
C TYR A 69 -0.87 4.87 -0.73
N ASP A 70 -2.03 5.17 -1.29
CA ASP A 70 -2.60 6.48 -1.03
C ASP A 70 -3.00 6.62 0.46
N ILE A 71 -3.14 7.85 0.95
CA ILE A 71 -3.39 8.03 2.39
C ILE A 71 -4.73 7.41 2.82
N GLN A 72 -5.72 7.37 1.92
CA GLN A 72 -7.01 6.80 2.22
C GLN A 72 -6.90 5.29 2.49
N SER A 73 -6.33 4.53 1.55
CA SER A 73 -6.12 3.10 1.68
C SER A 73 -5.19 2.74 2.84
N LEU A 74 -4.13 3.53 3.04
CA LEU A 74 -3.21 3.36 4.17
C LEU A 74 -3.97 3.44 5.50
N LEU A 75 -4.78 4.50 5.68
CA LEU A 75 -5.50 4.71 6.93
C LEU A 75 -6.65 3.72 7.12
N LEU A 76 -7.31 3.27 6.05
CA LEU A 76 -8.33 2.23 6.14
C LEU A 76 -7.71 0.89 6.56
N TYR A 77 -6.56 0.53 5.98
CA TYR A 77 -5.87 -0.70 6.30
C TYR A 77 -5.30 -0.69 7.73
N TYR A 78 -4.44 0.29 8.04
CA TYR A 78 -3.82 0.37 9.36
C TYR A 78 -4.77 0.85 10.45
N GLY A 79 -5.89 1.49 10.11
CA GLY A 79 -6.95 1.86 11.06
C GLY A 79 -7.65 0.65 11.69
N GLY A 80 -7.59 -0.52 11.06
CA GLY A 80 -8.03 -1.78 11.65
C GLY A 80 -7.07 -2.34 12.72
N LEU A 81 -5.80 -1.90 12.71
CA LEU A 81 -4.75 -2.35 13.62
C LEU A 81 -4.44 -1.32 14.71
N LEU A 82 -4.46 -0.04 14.34
CA LEU A 82 -4.17 1.10 15.19
C LEU A 82 -5.39 2.00 15.22
N SER A 83 -5.91 2.27 16.42
CA SER A 83 -6.99 3.25 16.57
C SER A 83 -6.55 4.63 16.06
N LEU A 84 -7.51 5.46 15.64
CA LEU A 84 -7.20 6.84 15.25
C LEU A 84 -6.49 7.62 16.38
N SER A 85 -6.78 7.32 17.64
CA SER A 85 -6.08 7.91 18.79
C SER A 85 -4.64 7.42 18.92
N GLY A 86 -4.37 6.15 18.58
CA GLY A 86 -3.01 5.63 18.46
C GLY A 86 -2.25 6.30 17.31
N LEU A 87 -2.87 6.41 16.14
CA LEU A 87 -2.30 7.12 15.00
C LEU A 87 -2.05 8.60 15.30
N GLU A 88 -2.93 9.26 16.06
CA GLU A 88 -2.67 10.62 16.54
C GLU A 88 -1.45 10.68 17.46
N ARG A 89 -1.24 9.72 18.35
CA ARG A 89 -0.02 9.69 19.19
C ARG A 89 1.25 9.49 18.37
N LEU A 90 1.21 8.61 17.37
CA LEU A 90 2.36 8.32 16.51
C LEU A 90 2.68 9.49 15.57
N THR A 91 1.67 10.01 14.90
CA THR A 91 1.84 11.01 13.85
C THR A 91 1.80 12.43 14.40
N GLY A 92 1.11 12.67 15.51
CA GLY A 92 0.73 13.99 16.03
C GLY A 92 -0.29 14.74 15.17
N ILE A 93 -1.03 14.02 14.32
CA ILE A 93 -2.14 14.53 13.52
C ILE A 93 -3.43 14.24 14.27
N HIS A 94 -4.26 15.27 14.48
CA HIS A 94 -5.49 15.14 15.24
C HIS A 94 -6.44 14.07 14.65
N GLN A 95 -7.04 13.23 15.50
CA GLN A 95 -7.97 12.15 15.10
C GLN A 95 -9.02 12.56 14.07
N LYS A 96 -9.63 13.74 14.23
CA LYS A 96 -10.64 14.26 13.28
C LYS A 96 -10.07 14.49 11.87
N GLN A 97 -8.81 14.89 11.74
CA GLN A 97 -8.15 15.05 10.45
C GLN A 97 -7.84 13.69 9.83
N LEU A 98 -7.29 12.76 10.61
CA LEU A 98 -7.05 11.37 10.17
C LEU A 98 -8.34 10.70 9.70
N TRP A 99 -9.43 10.86 10.45
CA TRP A 99 -10.74 10.35 10.06
C TRP A 99 -11.24 10.96 8.74
N SER A 100 -11.02 12.27 8.53
CA SER A 100 -11.38 12.94 7.29
C SER A 100 -10.58 12.42 6.10
N TYR A 101 -9.28 12.16 6.27
CA TYR A 101 -8.40 11.58 5.24
C TYR A 101 -8.81 10.14 4.92
N MET A 102 -9.08 9.33 5.94
CA MET A 102 -9.49 7.92 5.83
C MET A 102 -10.79 7.74 5.04
N HIS A 103 -11.71 8.71 5.11
CA HIS A 103 -12.96 8.69 4.36
C HIS A 103 -12.95 9.57 3.10
N GLY A 104 -11.77 9.99 2.64
CA GLY A 104 -11.62 10.80 1.43
C GLY A 104 -12.26 12.20 1.48
N ARG A 105 -12.68 12.67 2.67
CA ARG A 105 -13.37 13.97 2.84
C ARG A 105 -12.43 15.17 2.71
N SER A 106 -11.13 14.95 2.90
CA SER A 106 -10.10 15.95 2.62
C SER A 106 -8.81 15.27 2.19
N LYS A 107 -7.95 16.00 1.47
CA LYS A 107 -6.65 15.49 1.02
C LYS A 107 -5.52 16.12 1.84
N PRO A 108 -4.63 15.33 2.45
CA PRO A 108 -3.48 15.86 3.19
C PRO A 108 -2.48 16.52 2.24
N ARG A 109 -1.88 17.61 2.71
CA ARG A 109 -0.73 18.25 2.05
C ARG A 109 0.49 17.32 2.10
N ILE A 110 1.46 17.55 1.22
CA ILE A 110 2.70 16.74 1.12
C ILE A 110 3.37 16.55 2.48
N GLN A 111 3.50 17.63 3.28
CA GLN A 111 4.10 17.55 4.62
C GLN A 111 3.36 16.59 5.57
N GLN A 112 2.01 16.53 5.50
CA GLN A 112 1.23 15.61 6.33
C GLN A 112 1.38 14.16 5.85
N LYS A 113 1.49 13.92 4.53
CA LYS A 113 1.78 12.59 4.00
C LYS A 113 3.12 12.06 4.51
N GLN A 114 4.18 12.87 4.36
CA GLN A 114 5.52 12.56 4.85
C GLN A 114 5.55 12.34 6.37
N ARG A 115 4.75 13.12 7.12
CA ARG A 115 4.61 12.96 8.56
C ARG A 115 3.99 11.62 8.94
N ILE A 116 2.94 11.18 8.25
CA ILE A 116 2.32 9.87 8.46
C ILE A 116 3.33 8.76 8.15
N GLU A 117 3.95 8.80 6.98
CA GLU A 117 4.93 7.81 6.53
C GLU A 117 6.11 7.68 7.51
N LYS A 118 6.73 8.81 7.86
CA LYS A 118 7.88 8.83 8.79
C LYS A 118 7.51 8.29 10.17
N ALA A 119 6.34 8.63 10.69
CA ALA A 119 5.89 8.15 12.00
C ALA A 119 5.69 6.63 12.00
N LEU A 120 5.08 6.08 10.95
CA LEU A 120 4.88 4.64 10.82
C LEU A 120 6.19 3.87 10.64
N HIS A 121 7.12 4.38 9.82
CA HIS A 121 8.44 3.77 9.68
C HIS A 121 9.23 3.81 10.99
N SER A 122 9.17 4.93 11.73
CA SER A 122 9.84 5.04 13.02
C SER A 122 9.27 4.04 14.04
N PHE A 123 7.94 3.91 14.08
CA PHE A 123 7.27 2.93 14.93
C PHE A 123 7.59 1.49 14.55
N ALA A 124 7.63 1.17 13.25
CA ALA A 124 8.00 -0.16 12.78
C ALA A 124 9.46 -0.53 13.15
N ASN A 125 10.38 0.42 13.03
CA ASN A 125 11.78 0.21 13.43
C ASN A 125 11.89 -0.02 14.95
N GLU A 126 11.19 0.77 15.75
CA GLU A 126 11.13 0.57 17.20
C GLU A 126 10.61 -0.84 17.54
N LEU A 127 9.50 -1.26 16.92
CA LEU A 127 8.92 -2.59 17.15
C LEU A 127 9.86 -3.73 16.76
N ALA A 128 10.69 -3.56 15.74
CA ALA A 128 11.63 -4.60 15.29
C ALA A 128 12.74 -4.89 16.31
N ASP A 129 13.06 -3.91 17.18
CA ASP A 129 14.10 -4.00 18.20
C ASP A 129 13.57 -4.50 19.57
N VAL A 130 12.26 -4.74 19.71
CA VAL A 130 11.65 -5.15 20.98
C VAL A 130 11.87 -6.64 21.25
N SER A 131 12.30 -6.97 22.47
CA SER A 131 12.31 -8.32 23.03
C SER A 131 11.64 -8.34 24.39
N VAL A 132 10.96 -9.44 24.73
CA VAL A 132 10.38 -9.68 26.06
C VAL A 132 11.26 -10.63 26.86
N LEU A 133 11.23 -10.49 28.19
CA LEU A 133 11.93 -11.38 29.13
C LEU A 133 11.23 -12.72 29.29
#